data_AF-A0A7V6M0U5-F1
#
_entry.id   AF-A0A7V6M0U5-F1
#
_cell.length_a   1.000
_cell.length_b   1.000
_cell.length_c   1.000
_cell.angle_alpha   90.00
_cell.angle_beta   90.00
_cell.angle_gamma   90.00
#
_symmetry.space_group_name_H-M   'P 1'
#
loop_
_entity.id
_entity.type
_entity.pdbx_description
1 polymer ?
#
loop_
_entity_poly.entity_id
_entity_poly.type
_entity_poly.pdbx_seq_one_letter_code
_entity_poly.pdbx_strand_id
1 'polypeptide(L)'
;MKRCFLFIAVFLLTTALLFAQQDTLNRTDNKGRKQGYWKKYNGTTLIYEGRFNNDAPVGKFTYYYPNGNLKSISNFINGTVKVHTTLFHENGVKSSEGIFRDQLKDSVWNYFSDRGILIKTESYKKGVKDGIWRTYSAKTAILLEEISYRNDQFDGDYKLFYVNGDIQTVMRYVNGVRNGITESYYADSVLNMKGVYQNGFRVGKWSFYDVNGYLRKEIVYQRSVPQQIQFVLYQGSSPQRIDQELIAYFQNLGGKTKVALNNGKTFVSSDELAIIRDFIDFTDFTVITPNIIAANSAIKEFKNVSDDRIEVVLFPATNQKIYAEGAEAKAVRALFDRSEIKEE
;
A
#
# COMPACT_ATOMS: atom_id res chain seq x y z
N MET A 1 -66.11 45.37 -51.54
CA MET A 1 -66.46 45.98 -50.24
C MET A 1 -66.14 44.95 -49.15
N LYS A 2 -65.04 45.15 -48.41
CA LYS A 2 -64.98 45.44 -46.95
C LYS A 2 -65.61 44.33 -46.09
N ARG A 3 -64.78 43.44 -45.52
CA ARG A 3 -64.08 43.53 -44.20
C ARG A 3 -65.01 43.20 -43.02
N CYS A 4 -64.72 42.12 -42.29
CA CYS A 4 -64.30 42.16 -40.88
C CYS A 4 -64.21 40.73 -40.31
N PHE A 5 -63.00 40.18 -40.31
CA PHE A 5 -62.56 39.17 -39.37
C PHE A 5 -62.14 39.86 -38.07
N LEU A 6 -62.05 39.06 -36.99
CA LEU A 6 -61.24 39.29 -35.80
C LEU A 6 -61.97 39.80 -34.54
N PHE A 7 -62.66 38.91 -33.84
CA PHE A 7 -62.84 38.97 -32.38
C PHE A 7 -63.21 37.56 -31.92
N ILE A 8 -62.25 36.78 -31.41
CA ILE A 8 -62.36 35.60 -30.49
C ILE A 8 -60.95 34.95 -30.34
N ALA A 9 -59.87 35.74 -30.31
CA ALA A 9 -58.50 35.22 -30.11
C ALA A 9 -57.68 36.03 -29.09
N VAL A 10 -58.35 36.81 -28.23
CA VAL A 10 -57.67 37.70 -27.27
C VAL A 10 -57.86 37.28 -25.81
N PHE A 11 -58.73 36.31 -25.51
CA PHE A 11 -59.03 35.93 -24.11
C PHE A 11 -58.38 34.63 -23.61
N LEU A 12 -57.65 33.89 -24.46
CA LEU A 12 -56.89 32.69 -24.07
C LEU A 12 -55.36 32.89 -24.10
N LEU A 13 -54.90 34.13 -24.29
CA LEU A 13 -53.46 34.48 -24.29
C LEU A 13 -53.04 35.36 -23.12
N THR A 14 -53.93 35.60 -22.14
CA THR A 14 -53.63 36.43 -20.96
C THR A 14 -53.41 35.65 -19.67
N THR A 15 -53.66 34.34 -19.65
CA THR A 15 -53.48 33.50 -18.44
C THR A 15 -52.21 32.64 -18.45
N ALA A 16 -51.48 32.58 -19.57
CA ALA A 16 -50.19 31.87 -19.66
C ALA A 16 -48.95 32.78 -19.46
N LEU A 17 -49.15 34.07 -19.15
CA LEU A 17 -48.08 35.05 -18.87
C LEU A 17 -47.81 35.27 -17.38
N LEU A 18 -48.50 34.55 -16.50
CA LEU A 18 -48.16 34.49 -15.08
C LEU A 18 -47.35 33.21 -14.83
N PHE A 19 -46.13 33.38 -14.32
CA PHE A 19 -45.11 32.36 -13.96
C PHE A 19 -43.97 32.05 -14.93
N ALA A 20 -43.73 32.89 -15.94
CA ALA A 20 -42.35 33.18 -16.31
C ALA A 20 -41.92 34.43 -15.52
N GLN A 21 -41.84 34.32 -14.19
CA GLN A 21 -41.14 35.33 -13.41
C GLN A 21 -39.70 35.25 -13.91
N GLN A 22 -39.33 36.21 -14.77
CA GLN A 22 -37.96 36.42 -15.22
C GLN A 22 -37.15 36.57 -13.94
N ASP A 23 -36.43 35.51 -13.58
CA ASP A 23 -35.73 35.42 -12.30
C ASP A 23 -34.68 36.53 -12.32
N THR A 24 -34.98 37.65 -11.65
CA THR A 24 -34.13 38.84 -11.67
C THR A 24 -32.81 38.50 -10.99
N LEU A 25 -31.70 38.81 -11.64
CA LEU A 25 -30.37 38.49 -11.15
C LEU A 25 -30.10 39.16 -9.80
N ASN A 26 -29.54 38.40 -8.85
CA ASN A 26 -29.04 38.89 -7.56
C ASN A 26 -30.10 39.58 -6.67
N ARG A 27 -31.34 39.05 -6.63
CA ARG A 27 -32.42 39.63 -5.82
C ARG A 27 -32.30 39.29 -4.32
N THR A 28 -32.62 40.24 -3.45
CA THR A 28 -32.87 40.02 -2.03
C THR A 28 -34.35 40.23 -1.65
N ASP A 29 -34.80 39.62 -0.56
CA ASP A 29 -36.11 39.92 0.03
C ASP A 29 -36.07 41.15 0.96
N ASN A 30 -37.20 41.49 1.58
CA ASN A 30 -37.33 42.60 2.52
C ASN A 30 -36.48 42.45 3.80
N LYS A 31 -35.93 41.27 4.07
CA LYS A 31 -35.00 40.99 5.17
C LYS A 31 -33.55 40.96 4.70
N GLY A 32 -33.29 41.28 3.43
CA GLY A 32 -31.95 41.26 2.84
C GLY A 32 -31.47 39.86 2.43
N ARG A 33 -32.31 38.83 2.52
CA ARG A 33 -31.92 37.45 2.23
C ARG A 33 -31.93 37.18 0.73
N LYS A 34 -30.94 36.45 0.22
CA LYS A 34 -30.81 36.10 -1.20
C LYS A 34 -31.96 35.23 -1.68
N GLN A 35 -32.48 35.56 -2.86
CA GLN A 35 -33.56 34.87 -3.55
C GLN A 35 -33.25 34.70 -5.04
N GLY A 36 -33.74 33.62 -5.63
CA GLY A 36 -33.69 33.40 -7.08
C GLY A 36 -32.27 33.15 -7.59
N TYR A 37 -32.02 33.50 -8.85
CA TYR A 37 -30.74 33.27 -9.51
C TYR A 37 -29.69 34.32 -9.16
N TRP A 38 -28.47 33.86 -8.85
CA TRP A 38 -27.35 34.70 -8.45
C TRP A 38 -26.10 34.42 -9.29
N LYS A 39 -25.34 35.48 -9.58
CA LYS A 39 -23.97 35.45 -10.10
C LYS A 39 -23.09 36.38 -9.28
N LYS A 40 -21.92 35.90 -8.86
CA LYS A 40 -20.91 36.71 -8.17
C LYS A 40 -19.66 36.83 -9.03
N TYR A 41 -19.17 38.06 -9.18
CA TYR A 41 -17.94 38.38 -9.91
C TYR A 41 -16.85 38.93 -8.98
N ASN A 42 -15.59 38.74 -9.34
CA ASN A 42 -14.44 39.48 -8.82
C ASN A 42 -13.80 40.21 -10.01
N GLY A 43 -14.01 41.52 -10.12
CA GLY A 43 -13.73 42.24 -11.37
C GLY A 43 -14.57 41.67 -12.51
N THR A 44 -13.93 41.19 -13.58
CA THR A 44 -14.59 40.54 -14.73
C THR A 44 -14.72 39.02 -14.59
N THR A 45 -14.08 38.42 -13.58
CA THR A 45 -14.06 36.97 -13.38
C THR A 45 -15.32 36.51 -12.64
N LEU A 46 -16.09 35.61 -13.26
CA LEU A 46 -17.22 34.94 -12.58
C LEU A 46 -16.68 33.98 -11.52
N ILE A 47 -17.11 34.11 -10.27
CA ILE A 47 -16.69 33.25 -9.15
C ILE A 47 -17.66 32.08 -8.97
N TYR A 48 -18.96 32.38 -9.01
CA TYR A 48 -20.00 31.37 -8.92
C TYR A 48 -21.32 31.83 -9.53
N GLU A 49 -22.17 30.86 -9.85
CA GLU A 49 -23.58 31.07 -10.15
C GLU A 49 -24.47 29.96 -9.57
N GLY A 50 -25.71 30.28 -9.23
CA GLY A 50 -26.64 29.31 -8.66
C GLY A 50 -27.89 29.97 -8.10
N ARG A 51 -28.81 29.17 -7.54
CA ARG A 51 -30.07 29.67 -6.99
C ARG A 51 -30.04 29.69 -5.46
N PHE A 52 -30.66 30.70 -4.88
CA PHE A 52 -30.90 30.83 -3.45
C PHE A 52 -32.40 30.86 -3.14
N ASN A 53 -32.77 30.27 -2.01
CA ASN A 53 -34.08 30.41 -1.39
C ASN A 53 -33.86 30.75 0.08
N ASN A 54 -34.16 32.00 0.47
CA ASN A 54 -33.92 32.52 1.82
C ASN A 54 -32.45 32.31 2.30
N ASP A 55 -31.47 32.76 1.52
CA ASP A 55 -30.02 32.56 1.74
C ASP A 55 -29.51 31.11 1.63
N ALA A 56 -30.39 30.11 1.58
CA ALA A 56 -29.98 28.72 1.37
C ALA A 56 -29.78 28.44 -0.12
N PRO A 57 -28.62 27.90 -0.54
CA PRO A 57 -28.41 27.46 -1.92
C PRO A 57 -29.33 26.28 -2.26
N VAL A 58 -29.92 26.30 -3.46
CA VAL A 58 -30.86 25.28 -3.94
C VAL A 58 -30.54 24.86 -5.38
N GLY A 59 -30.79 23.59 -5.70
CA GLY A 59 -30.53 23.03 -7.02
C GLY A 59 -29.03 23.02 -7.37
N LYS A 60 -28.69 23.37 -8.61
CA LYS A 60 -27.31 23.39 -9.11
C LYS A 60 -26.62 24.70 -8.73
N PHE A 61 -25.43 24.58 -8.17
CA PHE A 61 -24.53 25.69 -7.87
C PHE A 61 -23.18 25.43 -8.51
N THR A 62 -22.70 26.36 -9.32
CA THR A 62 -21.46 26.23 -10.11
C THR A 62 -20.44 27.24 -9.62
N TYR A 63 -19.19 26.80 -9.44
CA TYR A 63 -18.06 27.64 -9.08
C TYR A 63 -17.00 27.57 -10.18
N TYR A 64 -16.25 28.65 -10.35
CA TYR A 64 -15.24 28.78 -11.40
C TYR A 64 -13.88 29.13 -10.80
N TYR A 65 -12.83 28.74 -11.52
CA TYR A 65 -11.45 29.17 -11.27
C TYR A 65 -11.22 30.60 -11.78
N PRO A 66 -10.12 31.27 -11.37
CA PRO A 66 -9.77 32.59 -11.89
C PRO A 66 -9.65 32.66 -13.42
N ASN A 67 -9.24 31.55 -14.05
CA ASN A 67 -9.13 31.40 -15.51
C ASN A 67 -10.49 31.20 -16.22
N GLY A 68 -11.60 31.14 -15.49
CA GLY A 68 -12.95 30.94 -16.03
C GLY A 68 -13.36 29.48 -16.20
N ASN A 69 -12.46 28.51 -15.98
CA ASN A 69 -12.79 27.09 -16.06
C ASN A 69 -13.64 26.65 -14.86
N LEU A 70 -14.42 25.58 -15.05
CA LEU A 70 -15.21 24.99 -13.96
C LEU A 70 -14.30 24.54 -12.82
N LYS A 71 -14.64 24.95 -11.60
CA LYS A 71 -13.99 24.52 -10.36
C LYS A 71 -14.79 23.45 -9.65
N SER A 72 -16.10 23.66 -9.51
CA SER A 72 -16.99 22.66 -8.94
C SER A 72 -18.44 22.88 -9.33
N ILE A 73 -19.21 21.79 -9.28
CA ILE A 73 -20.66 21.78 -9.39
C ILE A 73 -21.20 21.09 -8.14
N SER A 74 -22.06 21.78 -7.39
CA SER A 74 -22.77 21.25 -6.23
C SER A 74 -24.26 21.18 -6.52
N ASN A 75 -24.85 20.00 -6.45
CA ASN A 75 -26.28 19.76 -6.62
C ASN A 75 -26.91 19.53 -5.24
N PHE A 76 -27.61 20.55 -4.74
CA PHE A 76 -28.37 20.49 -3.50
C PHE A 76 -29.63 19.67 -3.73
N ILE A 77 -29.75 18.54 -3.02
CA ILE A 77 -30.87 17.61 -3.17
C ILE A 77 -32.04 18.14 -2.35
N ASN A 78 -33.11 18.57 -3.03
CA ASN A 78 -34.28 19.18 -2.42
C ASN A 78 -34.84 18.37 -1.24
N GLY A 79 -35.10 19.06 -0.12
CA GLY A 79 -35.63 18.44 1.09
C GLY A 79 -34.61 17.63 1.89
N THR A 80 -33.32 17.67 1.53
CA THR A 80 -32.27 16.95 2.26
C THR A 80 -31.08 17.85 2.57
N VAL A 81 -30.28 17.43 3.55
CA VAL A 81 -28.98 18.04 3.88
C VAL A 81 -27.83 17.52 3.01
N LYS A 82 -28.14 16.71 1.98
CA LYS A 82 -27.15 16.10 1.10
C LYS A 82 -26.89 16.96 -0.12
N VAL A 83 -25.62 17.05 -0.49
CA VAL A 83 -25.15 17.79 -1.66
C VAL A 83 -24.22 16.87 -2.45
N HIS A 84 -24.59 16.56 -3.69
CA HIS A 84 -23.68 15.86 -4.60
C HIS A 84 -22.73 16.89 -5.21
N THR A 85 -21.44 16.73 -4.99
CA THR A 85 -20.43 17.68 -5.46
C THR A 85 -19.47 16.99 -6.41
N THR A 86 -19.23 17.63 -7.54
CA THR A 86 -18.19 17.27 -8.50
C THR A 86 -17.19 18.42 -8.55
N LEU A 87 -15.91 18.12 -8.38
CA LEU A 87 -14.80 19.05 -8.51
C LEU A 87 -14.05 18.74 -9.80
N PHE A 88 -13.40 19.77 -10.35
CA PHE A 88 -12.63 19.68 -11.58
C PHE A 88 -11.21 20.16 -11.33
N HIS A 89 -10.26 19.64 -12.10
CA HIS A 89 -8.92 20.19 -12.25
C HIS A 89 -8.99 21.46 -13.10
N GLU A 90 -7.96 22.30 -13.07
CA GLU A 90 -7.95 23.53 -13.87
C GLU A 90 -7.98 23.27 -15.38
N ASN A 91 -7.58 22.07 -15.83
CA ASN A 91 -7.69 21.62 -17.22
C ASN A 91 -9.12 21.19 -17.62
N GLY A 92 -10.09 21.26 -16.70
CA GLY A 92 -11.50 20.91 -16.92
C GLY A 92 -11.83 19.43 -16.72
N VAL A 93 -10.85 18.57 -16.47
CA VAL A 93 -11.07 17.15 -16.17
C VAL A 93 -11.61 17.00 -14.74
N LYS A 94 -12.54 16.06 -14.51
CA LYS A 94 -13.06 15.77 -13.17
C LYS A 94 -11.90 15.42 -12.23
N SER A 95 -11.81 16.05 -11.07
CA SER A 95 -10.78 15.78 -10.06
C SER A 95 -11.29 14.92 -8.92
N SER A 96 -12.54 15.14 -8.50
CA SER A 96 -13.19 14.29 -7.51
C SER A 96 -14.70 14.44 -7.55
N GLU A 97 -15.41 13.47 -7.00
CA GLU A 97 -16.84 13.59 -6.74
C GLU A 97 -17.26 12.78 -5.52
N GLY A 98 -18.34 13.23 -4.88
CA GLY A 98 -18.92 12.53 -3.74
C GLY A 98 -20.09 13.31 -3.15
N ILE A 99 -20.50 12.88 -1.95
CA ILE A 99 -21.62 13.48 -1.23
C ILE A 99 -21.08 14.21 -0.01
N PHE A 100 -21.56 15.43 0.20
CA PHE A 100 -21.53 16.08 1.51
C PHE A 100 -22.87 15.91 2.21
N ARG A 101 -22.85 15.70 3.51
CA ARG A 101 -24.00 15.78 4.41
C ARG A 101 -23.62 16.73 5.54
N ASP A 102 -24.40 17.79 5.75
CA ASP A 102 -24.12 18.79 6.79
C ASP A 102 -22.68 19.35 6.68
N GLN A 103 -22.22 19.59 5.44
CA GLN A 103 -20.86 20.05 5.10
C GLN A 103 -19.73 19.03 5.37
N LEU A 104 -20.05 17.81 5.82
CA LEU A 104 -19.10 16.72 6.06
C LEU A 104 -19.16 15.68 4.93
N LYS A 105 -18.03 15.10 4.54
CA LYS A 105 -18.01 14.01 3.53
C LYS A 105 -18.86 12.83 3.99
N ASP A 106 -19.62 12.25 3.08
CA ASP A 106 -20.49 11.10 3.36
C ASP A 106 -20.46 10.12 2.18
N SER A 107 -20.68 8.84 2.48
CA SER A 107 -20.62 7.76 1.49
C SER A 107 -19.26 7.69 0.77
N VAL A 108 -19.24 7.34 -0.52
CA VAL A 108 -18.01 7.17 -1.29
C VAL A 108 -17.62 8.46 -2.00
N TRP A 109 -16.36 8.82 -1.87
CA TRP A 109 -15.67 9.88 -2.61
C TRP A 109 -14.71 9.25 -3.61
N ASN A 110 -14.84 9.60 -4.88
CA ASN A 110 -13.95 9.17 -5.96
C ASN A 110 -12.99 10.30 -6.32
N TYR A 111 -11.72 9.97 -6.59
CA TYR A 111 -10.69 10.92 -7.00
C TYR A 111 -10.02 10.47 -8.28
N PHE A 112 -9.79 11.42 -9.17
CA PHE A 112 -9.32 11.18 -10.52
C PHE A 112 -8.04 12.00 -10.78
N SER A 113 -7.13 11.45 -11.57
CA SER A 113 -5.96 12.17 -12.07
C SER A 113 -6.38 13.30 -13.02
N ASP A 114 -5.42 14.15 -13.38
CA ASP A 114 -5.56 15.18 -14.42
C ASP A 114 -5.90 14.61 -15.81
N ARG A 115 -5.70 13.30 -16.00
CA ARG A 115 -6.08 12.51 -17.19
C ARG A 115 -7.42 11.77 -17.04
N GLY A 116 -8.12 11.95 -15.92
CA GLY A 116 -9.44 11.36 -15.67
C GLY A 116 -9.41 9.90 -15.22
N ILE A 117 -8.24 9.37 -14.85
CA ILE A 117 -8.10 8.00 -14.36
C ILE A 117 -8.48 7.98 -12.88
N LEU A 118 -9.35 7.06 -12.45
CA LEU A 118 -9.66 6.85 -11.03
C LEU A 118 -8.39 6.42 -10.30
N ILE A 119 -7.96 7.20 -9.32
CA ILE A 119 -6.73 6.96 -8.53
C ILE A 119 -7.02 6.67 -7.06
N LYS A 120 -8.20 7.04 -6.56
CA LYS A 120 -8.57 6.78 -5.17
C LYS A 120 -10.07 6.71 -4.97
N THR A 121 -10.51 5.83 -4.06
CA THR A 121 -11.84 5.90 -3.45
C THR A 121 -11.71 5.97 -1.93
N GLU A 122 -12.56 6.78 -1.31
CA GLU A 122 -12.61 6.97 0.14
C GLU A 122 -14.05 6.84 0.62
N SER A 123 -14.29 6.02 1.63
CA SER A 123 -15.60 5.85 2.23
C SER A 123 -15.70 6.61 3.56
N TYR A 124 -16.81 7.33 3.74
CA TYR A 124 -17.10 8.15 4.90
C TYR A 124 -18.52 7.96 5.42
N LYS A 125 -18.71 8.22 6.71
CA LYS A 125 -20.01 8.35 7.37
C LYS A 125 -20.03 9.64 8.19
N LYS A 126 -20.66 10.69 7.65
CA LYS A 126 -20.72 12.03 8.28
C LYS A 126 -19.34 12.56 8.72
N GLY A 127 -18.36 12.54 7.83
CA GLY A 127 -17.01 13.07 8.04
C GLY A 127 -16.01 12.07 8.64
N VAL A 128 -16.51 10.99 9.24
CA VAL A 128 -15.71 9.91 9.83
C VAL A 128 -15.36 8.89 8.75
N LYS A 129 -14.10 8.45 8.65
CA LYS A 129 -13.72 7.38 7.71
C LYS A 129 -14.38 6.07 8.16
N ASP A 130 -15.16 5.48 7.26
CA ASP A 130 -15.93 4.28 7.55
C ASP A 130 -16.19 3.53 6.23
N GLY A 131 -15.74 2.28 6.15
CA GLY A 131 -15.79 1.46 4.95
C GLY A 131 -14.44 1.30 4.24
N ILE A 132 -14.49 0.88 2.98
CA ILE A 132 -13.29 0.50 2.22
C ILE A 132 -12.73 1.71 1.48
N TRP A 133 -11.41 1.87 1.57
CA TRP A 133 -10.63 2.83 0.81
C TRP A 133 -9.76 2.07 -0.19
N ARG A 134 -9.62 2.61 -1.40
CA ARG A 134 -8.81 1.99 -2.45
C ARG A 134 -7.91 3.01 -3.12
N THR A 135 -6.70 2.58 -3.45
CA THR A 135 -5.73 3.36 -4.23
C THR A 135 -5.41 2.62 -5.52
N TYR A 136 -5.39 3.33 -6.64
CA TYR A 136 -5.17 2.77 -7.97
C TYR A 136 -3.98 3.44 -8.67
N SER A 137 -3.33 2.71 -9.56
CA SER A 137 -2.27 3.23 -10.41
C SER A 137 -2.79 4.35 -11.33
N ALA A 138 -2.17 5.52 -11.25
CA ALA A 138 -2.47 6.65 -12.14
C ALA A 138 -2.09 6.38 -13.62
N LYS A 139 -1.37 5.30 -13.92
CA LYS A 139 -0.98 4.90 -15.28
C LYS A 139 -1.90 3.82 -15.86
N THR A 140 -2.29 2.84 -15.05
CA THR A 140 -2.95 1.61 -15.52
C THR A 140 -4.33 1.38 -14.92
N ALA A 141 -4.76 2.20 -13.96
CA ALA A 141 -5.99 2.03 -13.18
C ALA A 141 -6.08 0.72 -12.37
N ILE A 142 -4.98 -0.04 -12.28
CA ILE A 142 -4.90 -1.27 -11.48
C ILE A 142 -4.94 -0.91 -9.99
N LEU A 143 -5.71 -1.68 -9.22
CA LEU A 143 -5.78 -1.55 -7.75
C LEU A 143 -4.40 -1.87 -7.16
N LEU A 144 -3.88 -1.00 -6.29
CA LEU A 144 -2.58 -1.16 -5.63
C LEU A 144 -2.72 -1.38 -4.12
N GLU A 145 -3.78 -0.84 -3.53
CA GLU A 145 -4.01 -0.89 -2.08
C GLU A 145 -5.50 -0.88 -1.78
N GLU A 146 -5.93 -1.70 -0.82
CA GLU A 146 -7.27 -1.70 -0.24
C GLU A 146 -7.17 -1.67 1.29
N ILE A 147 -7.83 -0.71 1.93
CA ILE A 147 -7.80 -0.53 3.40
C ILE A 147 -9.22 -0.48 3.95
N SER A 148 -9.47 -1.23 5.00
CA SER A 148 -10.74 -1.15 5.75
C SER A 148 -10.64 -0.16 6.90
N TYR A 149 -11.58 0.79 6.95
CA TYR A 149 -11.73 1.73 8.05
C TYR A 149 -13.03 1.51 8.81
N ARG A 150 -12.98 1.74 10.12
CA ARG A 150 -14.14 1.87 11.00
C ARG A 150 -13.84 2.97 12.01
N ASN A 151 -14.72 3.98 12.08
CA ASN A 151 -14.56 5.10 13.01
C ASN A 151 -13.15 5.72 13.00
N ASP A 152 -12.66 6.12 11.82
CA ASP A 152 -11.32 6.71 11.60
C ASP A 152 -10.10 5.80 11.85
N GLN A 153 -10.31 4.56 12.27
CA GLN A 153 -9.24 3.59 12.54
C GLN A 153 -9.19 2.50 11.47
N PHE A 154 -8.00 1.95 11.22
CA PHE A 154 -7.87 0.72 10.46
C PHE A 154 -8.52 -0.43 11.23
N ASP A 155 -9.58 -1.01 10.68
CA ASP A 155 -10.26 -2.16 11.25
C ASP A 155 -10.83 -2.99 10.11
N GLY A 156 -10.22 -4.14 9.90
CA GLY A 156 -10.49 -5.03 8.78
C GLY A 156 -9.20 -5.44 8.10
N ASP A 157 -9.36 -5.86 6.86
CA ASP A 157 -8.24 -6.25 6.02
C ASP A 157 -7.55 -5.01 5.44
N TYR A 158 -6.23 -5.13 5.33
CA TYR A 158 -5.36 -4.27 4.56
C TYR A 158 -4.68 -5.14 3.50
N LYS A 159 -4.85 -4.78 2.23
CA LYS A 159 -4.34 -5.56 1.10
C LYS A 159 -3.46 -4.69 0.22
N LEU A 160 -2.34 -5.27 -0.20
CA LEU A 160 -1.47 -4.74 -1.23
C LEU A 160 -1.53 -5.64 -2.45
N PHE A 161 -1.40 -5.03 -3.62
CA PHE A 161 -1.50 -5.71 -4.91
C PHE A 161 -0.28 -5.37 -5.78
N TYR A 162 0.17 -6.36 -6.54
CA TYR A 162 1.16 -6.18 -7.58
C TYR A 162 0.59 -5.41 -8.77
N VAL A 163 1.47 -4.91 -9.62
CA VAL A 163 1.09 -4.18 -10.85
C VAL A 163 0.40 -5.06 -11.90
N ASN A 164 0.40 -6.38 -11.75
CA ASN A 164 -0.39 -7.32 -12.55
C ASN A 164 -1.81 -7.55 -11.98
N GLY A 165 -2.11 -7.00 -10.80
CA GLY A 165 -3.40 -7.16 -10.12
C GLY A 165 -3.44 -8.28 -9.07
N ASP A 166 -2.40 -9.10 -8.98
CA ASP A 166 -2.34 -10.20 -8.00
C ASP A 166 -2.11 -9.68 -6.59
N ILE A 167 -2.59 -10.42 -5.59
CA ILE A 167 -2.41 -10.05 -4.18
C ILE A 167 -0.94 -10.20 -3.82
N GLN A 168 -0.34 -9.11 -3.32
CA GLN A 168 1.00 -9.11 -2.77
C GLN A 168 0.99 -9.45 -1.29
N THR A 169 0.09 -8.86 -0.51
CA THR A 169 0.06 -9.03 0.94
C THR A 169 -1.34 -8.79 1.48
N VAL A 170 -1.74 -9.60 2.44
CA VAL A 170 -2.95 -9.43 3.24
C VAL A 170 -2.56 -9.35 4.71
N MET A 171 -3.03 -8.30 5.39
CA MET A 171 -2.83 -8.07 6.81
C MET A 171 -4.18 -7.77 7.47
N ARG A 172 -4.36 -8.20 8.72
CA ARG A 172 -5.53 -7.86 9.53
C ARG A 172 -5.19 -6.78 10.56
N TYR A 173 -6.04 -5.77 10.65
CA TYR A 173 -5.98 -4.72 11.67
C TYR A 173 -7.22 -4.78 12.56
N VAL A 174 -7.03 -4.50 13.85
CA VAL A 174 -8.10 -4.30 14.84
C VAL A 174 -7.77 -3.02 15.60
N ASN A 175 -8.66 -2.04 15.55
CA ASN A 175 -8.50 -0.73 16.22
C ASN A 175 -7.16 -0.05 15.93
N GLY A 176 -6.74 -0.04 14.66
CA GLY A 176 -5.48 0.58 14.21
C GLY A 176 -4.23 -0.29 14.41
N VAL A 177 -4.32 -1.44 15.06
CA VAL A 177 -3.18 -2.30 15.39
C VAL A 177 -3.21 -3.59 14.58
N ARG A 178 -2.06 -4.02 14.04
CA ARG A 178 -1.93 -5.31 13.36
C ARG A 178 -2.27 -6.45 14.33
N ASN A 179 -3.29 -7.23 13.99
CA ASN A 179 -3.78 -8.32 14.83
C ASN A 179 -4.50 -9.36 13.98
N GLY A 180 -3.92 -10.56 13.90
CA GLY A 180 -4.40 -11.66 13.09
C GLY A 180 -3.34 -12.19 12.11
N ILE A 181 -3.82 -13.02 11.19
CA ILE A 181 -2.99 -13.67 10.17
C ILE A 181 -2.47 -12.61 9.20
N THR A 182 -1.22 -12.78 8.77
CA THR A 182 -0.60 -12.03 7.69
C THR A 182 -0.02 -13.00 6.69
N GLU A 183 -0.30 -12.77 5.42
CA GLU A 183 0.19 -13.56 4.30
C GLU A 183 0.76 -12.63 3.24
N SER A 184 1.89 -13.02 2.65
CA SER A 184 2.49 -12.35 1.51
C SER A 184 2.78 -13.37 0.43
N TYR A 185 2.66 -12.96 -0.82
CA TYR A 185 2.81 -13.81 -2.01
C TYR A 185 3.83 -13.19 -2.96
N TYR A 186 4.42 -14.03 -3.80
CA TYR A 186 5.16 -13.61 -4.98
C TYR A 186 4.21 -13.11 -6.08
N ALA A 187 4.78 -12.49 -7.12
CA ALA A 187 3.99 -11.90 -8.21
C ALA A 187 3.23 -12.93 -9.06
N ASP A 188 3.55 -14.22 -8.94
CA ASP A 188 2.86 -15.36 -9.55
C ASP A 188 1.86 -16.03 -8.58
N SER A 189 1.50 -15.34 -7.50
CA SER A 189 0.59 -15.81 -6.44
C SER A 189 1.10 -17.00 -5.61
N VAL A 190 2.36 -17.40 -5.74
CA VAL A 190 2.96 -18.39 -4.84
C VAL A 190 3.12 -17.77 -3.45
N LEU A 191 2.71 -18.49 -2.39
CA LEU A 191 2.87 -18.02 -1.01
C LEU A 191 4.35 -17.79 -0.71
N ASN A 192 4.71 -16.59 -0.29
CA ASN A 192 6.07 -16.21 0.10
C ASN A 192 6.26 -16.31 1.62
N MET A 193 5.28 -15.87 2.39
CA MET A 193 5.39 -15.83 3.85
C MET A 193 4.01 -15.88 4.50
N LYS A 194 3.91 -16.55 5.65
CA LYS A 194 2.75 -16.43 6.54
C LYS A 194 3.13 -16.41 8.00
N GLY A 195 2.33 -15.73 8.81
CA GLY A 195 2.49 -15.67 10.25
C GLY A 195 1.34 -14.94 10.94
N VAL A 196 1.49 -14.71 12.25
CA VAL A 196 0.46 -14.04 13.07
C VAL A 196 1.05 -12.82 13.75
N TYR A 197 0.33 -11.70 13.68
CA TYR A 197 0.51 -10.58 14.58
C TYR A 197 -0.48 -10.64 15.74
N GLN A 198 -0.02 -10.30 16.94
CA GLN A 198 -0.87 -10.06 18.09
C GLN A 198 -0.44 -8.74 18.72
N ASN A 199 -1.38 -7.78 18.80
CA ASN A 199 -1.15 -6.44 19.32
C ASN A 199 0.08 -5.74 18.70
N GLY A 200 0.25 -5.89 17.39
CA GLY A 200 1.34 -5.26 16.63
C GLY A 200 2.66 -6.04 16.65
N PHE A 201 2.77 -7.11 17.44
CA PHE A 201 3.98 -7.93 17.50
C PHE A 201 3.83 -9.24 16.75
N ARG A 202 4.90 -9.71 16.09
CA ARG A 202 4.95 -11.06 15.54
C ARG A 202 4.92 -12.06 16.69
N VAL A 203 4.06 -13.07 16.59
CA VAL A 203 3.96 -14.14 17.59
C VAL A 203 3.86 -15.50 16.91
N GLY A 204 4.33 -16.53 17.61
CA GLY A 204 4.26 -17.91 17.15
C GLY A 204 5.11 -18.14 15.90
N LYS A 205 4.73 -19.15 15.12
CA LYS A 205 5.51 -19.61 13.98
C LYS A 205 5.24 -18.76 12.73
N TRP A 206 6.32 -18.26 12.15
CA TRP A 206 6.37 -17.61 10.85
C TRP A 206 7.05 -18.53 9.86
N SER A 207 6.42 -18.75 8.71
CA SER A 207 6.90 -19.66 7.66
C SER A 207 7.23 -18.86 6.42
N PHE A 208 8.38 -19.15 5.81
CA PHE A 208 8.89 -18.49 4.60
C PHE A 208 9.16 -19.53 3.52
N TYR A 209 8.76 -19.22 2.31
CA TYR A 209 8.74 -20.11 1.17
C TYR A 209 9.54 -19.49 0.02
N ASP A 210 10.07 -20.31 -0.88
CA ASP A 210 10.68 -19.84 -2.12
C ASP A 210 9.65 -19.62 -3.25
N VAL A 211 10.13 -19.11 -4.38
CA VAL A 211 9.32 -18.87 -5.59
C VAL A 211 8.64 -20.11 -6.16
N ASN A 212 9.08 -21.32 -5.77
CA ASN A 212 8.47 -22.58 -6.18
C ASN A 212 7.48 -23.12 -5.13
N GLY A 213 7.28 -22.40 -4.02
CA GLY A 213 6.37 -22.76 -2.94
C GLY A 213 6.93 -23.75 -1.92
N TYR A 214 8.24 -24.06 -1.97
CA TYR A 214 8.86 -24.91 -0.95
C TYR A 214 9.10 -24.12 0.31
N LEU A 215 8.70 -24.67 1.46
CA LEU A 215 9.03 -24.09 2.76
C LEU A 215 10.55 -24.13 2.95
N ARG A 216 11.18 -22.98 3.23
CA ARG A 216 12.63 -22.82 3.37
C ARG A 216 13.08 -22.38 4.76
N LYS A 217 12.26 -21.62 5.46
CA LYS A 217 12.60 -21.10 6.80
C LYS A 217 11.38 -21.04 7.69
N GLU A 218 11.55 -21.39 8.95
CA GLU A 218 10.56 -21.16 10.00
C GLU A 218 11.21 -20.35 11.13
N ILE A 219 10.49 -19.36 11.65
CA ILE A 219 10.95 -18.56 12.80
C ILE A 219 9.84 -18.54 13.84
N VAL A 220 10.15 -18.94 15.07
CA VAL A 220 9.23 -18.81 16.20
C VAL A 220 9.49 -17.47 16.87
N TYR A 221 8.51 -16.58 16.87
CA TYR A 221 8.60 -15.27 17.51
C TYR A 221 7.86 -15.23 18.85
N GLN A 222 8.48 -14.58 19.83
CA GLN A 222 7.82 -14.11 21.03
C GLN A 222 7.90 -12.58 21.06
N ARG A 223 6.76 -11.92 20.86
CA ARG A 223 6.66 -10.46 20.86
C ARG A 223 7.67 -9.79 19.93
N SER A 224 7.74 -10.28 18.69
CA SER A 224 8.69 -9.88 17.63
C SER A 224 10.16 -10.24 17.86
N VAL A 225 10.52 -10.89 18.97
CA VAL A 225 11.87 -11.41 19.20
C VAL A 225 11.95 -12.86 18.70
N PRO A 226 12.85 -13.20 17.76
CA PRO A 226 13.01 -14.58 17.32
C PRO A 226 13.55 -15.44 18.47
N GLN A 227 12.86 -16.53 18.76
CA GLN A 227 13.23 -17.52 19.78
C GLN A 227 13.92 -18.73 19.18
N GLN A 228 13.51 -19.11 17.96
CA GLN A 228 14.07 -20.23 17.22
C GLN A 228 14.01 -19.91 15.74
N ILE A 229 15.09 -20.20 15.02
CA ILE A 229 15.18 -20.07 13.57
C ILE A 229 15.56 -21.44 13.01
N GLN A 230 14.74 -21.97 12.11
CA GLN A 230 14.95 -23.24 11.44
C GLN A 230 15.08 -23.06 9.94
N PHE A 231 16.12 -23.64 9.37
CA PHE A 231 16.19 -23.88 7.92
C PHE A 231 15.47 -25.18 7.59
N VAL A 232 14.77 -25.19 6.46
CA VAL A 232 14.11 -26.37 5.89
C VAL A 232 14.83 -26.73 4.61
N LEU A 233 15.65 -27.78 4.69
CA LEU A 233 16.57 -28.22 3.66
C LEU A 233 16.11 -29.58 3.13
N TYR A 234 16.08 -29.78 1.82
CA TYR A 234 15.49 -30.98 1.22
C TYR A 234 16.56 -32.02 0.91
N GLN A 235 16.21 -33.29 1.08
CA GLN A 235 16.95 -34.44 0.60
C GLN A 235 16.04 -35.21 -0.37
N GLY A 236 16.13 -34.88 -1.66
CA GLY A 236 15.10 -35.25 -2.63
C GLY A 236 13.82 -34.47 -2.32
N SER A 237 12.72 -35.19 -2.06
CA SER A 237 11.45 -34.58 -1.66
C SER A 237 11.25 -34.49 -0.14
N SER A 238 12.19 -35.03 0.66
CA SER A 238 12.05 -35.07 2.12
C SER A 238 12.61 -33.81 2.78
N PRO A 239 11.81 -33.01 3.51
CA PRO A 239 12.29 -31.82 4.22
C PRO A 239 13.00 -32.20 5.53
N GLN A 240 14.14 -31.59 5.79
CA GLN A 240 14.91 -31.65 7.04
C GLN A 240 14.88 -30.28 7.71
N ARG A 241 14.37 -30.21 8.95
CA ARG A 241 14.39 -28.99 9.77
C ARG A 241 15.62 -28.96 10.63
N ILE A 242 16.45 -27.93 10.45
CA ILE A 242 17.70 -27.76 11.20
C ILE A 242 17.68 -26.39 11.86
N ASP A 243 17.84 -26.36 13.18
CA ASP A 243 18.01 -25.11 13.91
C ASP A 243 19.27 -24.39 13.41
N GLN A 244 19.15 -23.10 13.13
CA GLN A 244 20.22 -22.25 12.58
C GLN A 244 21.49 -22.34 13.43
N GLU A 245 21.35 -22.38 14.75
CA GLU A 245 22.45 -22.46 15.71
C GLU A 245 23.26 -23.77 15.63
N LEU A 246 22.73 -24.81 14.98
CA LEU A 246 23.44 -26.07 14.78
C LEU A 246 24.28 -26.08 13.51
N ILE A 247 24.08 -25.12 12.61
CA ILE A 247 24.73 -25.08 11.30
C ILE A 247 26.10 -24.41 11.43
N ALA A 248 27.13 -25.10 10.98
CA ALA A 248 28.48 -24.56 10.92
C ALA A 248 28.73 -23.85 9.58
N TYR A 249 28.47 -24.54 8.46
CA TYR A 249 28.63 -23.95 7.14
C TYR A 249 27.87 -24.73 6.06
N PHE A 250 27.61 -24.03 4.97
CA PHE A 250 27.11 -24.56 3.71
C PHE A 250 28.24 -24.56 2.68
N GLN A 251 28.36 -25.63 1.91
CA GLN A 251 29.34 -25.76 0.84
C GLN A 251 28.65 -26.22 -0.46
N ASN A 252 28.82 -25.46 -1.52
CA ASN A 252 28.33 -25.79 -2.85
C ASN A 252 29.05 -27.03 -3.40
N LEU A 253 28.29 -27.99 -3.91
CA LEU A 253 28.77 -29.21 -4.58
C LEU A 253 28.37 -29.29 -6.06
N GLY A 254 27.88 -28.19 -6.65
CA GLY A 254 27.40 -28.17 -8.04
C GLY A 254 25.98 -28.74 -8.16
N GLY A 255 24.97 -27.87 -7.99
CA GLY A 255 23.55 -28.27 -8.00
C GLY A 255 23.04 -28.88 -6.69
N LYS A 256 23.92 -29.03 -5.68
CA LYS A 256 23.61 -29.56 -4.35
C LYS A 256 24.42 -28.82 -3.30
N THR A 257 24.01 -28.91 -2.04
CA THR A 257 24.70 -28.25 -0.93
C THR A 257 25.07 -29.26 0.14
N LYS A 258 26.35 -29.32 0.48
CA LYS A 258 26.80 -29.95 1.72
C LYS A 258 26.49 -29.02 2.88
N VAL A 259 25.82 -29.56 3.89
CA VAL A 259 25.51 -28.88 5.14
C VAL A 259 26.37 -29.52 6.23
N ALA A 260 27.22 -28.72 6.87
CA ALA A 260 28.00 -29.16 8.01
C ALA A 260 27.41 -28.59 9.30
N LEU A 261 27.30 -29.44 10.31
CA LEU A 261 26.80 -29.07 11.62
C LEU A 261 27.94 -28.86 12.61
N ASN A 262 27.69 -28.10 13.67
CA ASN A 262 28.67 -27.76 14.70
C ASN A 262 29.23 -28.99 15.45
N ASN A 263 28.53 -30.12 15.42
CA ASN A 263 29.00 -31.39 15.99
C ASN A 263 29.85 -32.24 15.03
N GLY A 264 30.22 -31.72 13.86
CA GLY A 264 31.01 -32.44 12.86
C GLY A 264 30.20 -33.32 11.91
N LYS A 265 28.92 -33.58 12.18
CA LYS A 265 28.06 -34.32 11.24
C LYS A 265 27.82 -33.48 9.99
N THR A 266 27.70 -34.16 8.85
CA THR A 266 27.39 -33.51 7.59
C THR A 266 26.34 -34.31 6.83
N PHE A 267 25.56 -33.62 6.00
CA PHE A 267 24.67 -34.26 5.03
C PHE A 267 24.64 -33.43 3.74
N VAL A 268 24.13 -34.05 2.67
CA VAL A 268 23.94 -33.36 1.40
C VAL A 268 22.46 -33.07 1.22
N SER A 269 22.14 -31.80 1.01
CA SER A 269 20.84 -31.33 0.56
C SER A 269 20.79 -31.33 -0.96
N SER A 270 19.61 -31.64 -1.52
CA SER A 270 19.30 -31.46 -2.93
C SER A 270 19.10 -30.00 -3.33
N ASP A 271 19.13 -29.07 -2.37
CA ASP A 271 18.99 -27.64 -2.64
C ASP A 271 20.32 -27.03 -3.11
N GLU A 272 20.22 -26.10 -4.06
CA GLU A 272 21.35 -25.29 -4.49
C GLU A 272 21.71 -24.23 -3.43
N LEU A 273 23.00 -23.91 -3.31
CA LEU A 273 23.47 -22.94 -2.33
C LEU A 273 22.84 -21.55 -2.55
N ALA A 274 22.56 -21.18 -3.80
CA ALA A 274 21.90 -19.92 -4.14
C ALA A 274 20.50 -19.81 -3.51
N ILE A 275 19.71 -20.90 -3.52
CA ILE A 275 18.38 -20.93 -2.90
C ILE A 275 18.52 -20.76 -1.38
N ILE A 276 19.46 -21.47 -0.75
CA ILE A 276 19.67 -21.37 0.70
C ILE A 276 20.10 -19.95 1.09
N ARG A 277 20.97 -19.33 0.28
CA ARG A 277 21.49 -17.98 0.48
C ARG A 277 20.40 -16.93 0.60
N ASP A 278 19.29 -17.07 -0.13
CA ASP A 278 18.15 -16.12 -0.09
C ASP A 278 17.44 -16.10 1.27
N PHE A 279 17.66 -17.11 2.12
CA PHE A 279 17.04 -17.24 3.45
C PHE A 279 18.04 -17.07 4.60
N ILE A 280 19.32 -16.79 4.30
CA ILE A 280 20.36 -16.54 5.29
C ILE A 280 20.26 -15.12 5.84
N ASP A 281 20.47 -14.97 7.15
CA ASP A 281 20.73 -13.68 7.76
C ASP A 281 22.25 -13.45 7.84
N PHE A 282 22.76 -12.47 7.08
CA PHE A 282 24.19 -12.17 7.03
C PHE A 282 24.72 -11.45 8.29
N THR A 283 23.87 -11.22 9.29
CA THR A 283 24.36 -10.86 10.64
C THR A 283 24.93 -12.06 11.38
N ASP A 284 24.47 -13.28 11.07
CA ASP A 284 24.90 -14.53 11.71
C ASP A 284 25.82 -15.38 10.83
N PHE A 285 25.85 -15.11 9.53
CA PHE A 285 26.64 -15.85 8.54
C PHE A 285 27.52 -14.94 7.69
N THR A 286 28.68 -15.45 7.29
CA THR A 286 29.62 -14.78 6.40
C THR A 286 29.88 -15.63 5.15
N VAL A 287 29.86 -14.97 3.99
CA VAL A 287 30.30 -15.58 2.74
C VAL A 287 31.83 -15.62 2.76
N ILE A 288 32.40 -16.83 2.75
CA ILE A 288 33.85 -17.05 2.80
C ILE A 288 34.43 -17.14 1.38
N THR A 289 33.66 -17.78 0.50
CA THR A 289 33.93 -17.88 -0.94
C THR A 289 32.59 -17.94 -1.67
N PRO A 290 32.53 -17.81 -2.99
CA PRO A 290 31.31 -18.06 -3.76
C PRO A 290 30.68 -19.44 -3.50
N ASN A 291 31.47 -20.41 -3.02
CA ASN A 291 31.05 -21.78 -2.77
C ASN A 291 30.85 -22.11 -1.29
N ILE A 292 31.18 -21.21 -0.35
CA ILE A 292 31.13 -21.50 1.09
C ILE A 292 30.55 -20.32 1.85
N ILE A 293 29.49 -20.57 2.60
CA ILE A 293 28.89 -19.64 3.55
C ILE A 293 28.98 -20.28 4.92
N ALA A 294 29.64 -19.63 5.88
CA ALA A 294 29.84 -20.17 7.22
C ALA A 294 29.10 -19.32 8.26
N ALA A 295 28.59 -19.97 9.30
CA ALA A 295 28.15 -19.26 10.49
C ALA A 295 29.34 -18.53 11.10
N ASN A 296 29.13 -17.32 11.60
CA ASN A 296 30.21 -16.51 12.19
C ASN A 296 30.88 -17.25 13.35
N SER A 297 30.11 -18.02 14.12
CA SER A 297 30.59 -18.85 15.23
C SER A 297 31.46 -20.05 14.79
N ALA A 298 31.39 -20.46 13.52
CA ALA A 298 32.19 -21.55 12.96
C ALA A 298 33.55 -21.08 12.43
N ILE A 299 33.75 -19.78 12.21
CA ILE A 299 35.02 -19.20 11.75
C ILE A 299 35.92 -18.99 12.97
N LYS A 300 36.97 -19.81 13.12
CA LYS A 300 37.80 -19.85 14.34
C LYS A 300 39.03 -18.99 14.28
N GLU A 301 39.69 -18.97 13.13
CA GLU A 301 40.87 -18.15 12.89
C GLU A 301 40.99 -17.86 11.40
N PHE A 302 41.81 -16.88 11.06
CA PHE A 302 42.32 -16.71 9.70
C PHE A 302 43.83 -16.49 9.73
N LYS A 303 44.51 -16.85 8.63
CA LYS A 303 45.95 -16.63 8.44
C LYS A 303 46.15 -15.76 7.22
N ASN A 304 46.91 -14.67 7.36
CA ASN A 304 47.23 -13.83 6.21
C ASN A 304 48.13 -14.61 5.23
N VAL A 305 47.71 -14.63 3.96
CA VAL A 305 48.49 -15.20 2.85
C VAL A 305 49.07 -14.07 2.01
N SER A 306 48.28 -13.02 1.78
CA SER A 306 48.69 -11.73 1.21
C SER A 306 47.74 -10.64 1.71
N ASP A 307 47.95 -9.38 1.28
CA ASP A 307 47.10 -8.25 1.69
C ASP A 307 45.61 -8.51 1.40
N ASP A 308 45.31 -9.12 0.26
CA ASP A 308 43.93 -9.35 -0.20
C ASP A 308 43.47 -10.81 -0.07
N ARG A 309 44.28 -11.70 0.53
CA ARG A 309 43.97 -13.13 0.65
C ARG A 309 44.28 -13.67 2.03
N ILE A 310 43.35 -14.45 2.58
CA ILE A 310 43.49 -15.13 3.87
C ILE A 310 43.13 -16.61 3.74
N GLU A 311 43.81 -17.47 4.50
CA GLU A 311 43.35 -18.84 4.78
C GLU A 311 42.34 -18.76 5.93
N VAL A 312 41.14 -19.29 5.73
CA VAL A 312 40.07 -19.28 6.74
C VAL A 312 39.94 -20.67 7.36
N VAL A 313 39.96 -20.73 8.69
CA VAL A 313 39.86 -21.99 9.43
C VAL A 313 38.47 -22.09 10.04
N LEU A 314 37.73 -23.10 9.56
CA LEU A 314 36.39 -23.42 10.04
C LEU A 314 36.43 -24.56 11.07
N PHE A 315 35.44 -24.57 11.97
CA PHE A 315 35.09 -25.72 12.79
C PHE A 315 33.64 -26.15 12.52
N PRO A 316 33.39 -27.41 12.13
CA PRO A 316 34.37 -28.46 11.84
C PRO A 316 35.23 -28.13 10.61
N ALA A 317 36.43 -28.70 10.54
CA ALA A 317 37.36 -28.44 9.45
C ALA A 317 36.86 -29.03 8.12
N THR A 318 37.14 -28.34 7.03
CA THR A 318 36.98 -28.86 5.66
C THR A 318 38.13 -29.78 5.28
N ASN A 319 37.92 -30.65 4.29
CA ASN A 319 38.97 -31.53 3.76
C ASN A 319 40.07 -30.77 3.01
N GLN A 320 39.80 -29.54 2.59
CA GLN A 320 40.71 -28.68 1.85
C GLN A 320 40.80 -27.33 2.54
N LYS A 321 41.96 -26.68 2.40
CA LYS A 321 42.15 -25.31 2.86
C LYS A 321 41.19 -24.37 2.12
N ILE A 322 40.60 -23.43 2.85
CA ILE A 322 39.67 -22.44 2.32
C ILE A 322 40.41 -21.12 2.25
N TYR A 323 40.34 -20.45 1.11
CA TYR A 323 40.93 -19.12 0.92
C TYR A 323 39.83 -18.13 0.59
N ALA A 324 39.73 -17.07 1.38
CA ALA A 324 38.91 -15.91 1.07
C ALA A 324 39.78 -14.84 0.42
N GLU A 325 39.23 -14.12 -0.55
CA GLU A 325 39.92 -13.06 -1.30
C GLU A 325 39.04 -11.80 -1.34
N GLY A 326 39.63 -10.63 -1.57
CA GLY A 326 38.87 -9.40 -1.83
C GLY A 326 37.88 -9.02 -0.72
N ALA A 327 36.60 -8.92 -1.09
CA ALA A 327 35.53 -8.50 -0.19
C ALA A 327 35.25 -9.54 0.90
N GLU A 328 35.33 -10.84 0.58
CA GLU A 328 35.13 -11.93 1.52
C GLU A 328 36.26 -11.96 2.57
N ALA A 329 37.51 -11.72 2.16
CA ALA A 329 38.63 -11.61 3.09
C ALA A 329 38.42 -10.45 4.09
N LYS A 330 37.96 -9.29 3.60
CA LYS A 330 37.63 -8.13 4.45
C LYS A 330 36.48 -8.44 5.41
N ALA A 331 35.44 -9.13 4.94
CA ALA A 331 34.31 -9.51 5.76
C ALA A 331 34.72 -10.43 6.92
N VAL A 332 35.56 -11.43 6.65
CA VAL A 332 36.09 -12.33 7.68
C VAL A 332 36.95 -11.58 8.70
N ARG A 333 37.87 -10.71 8.26
CA ARG A 333 38.69 -9.89 9.17
C ARG A 333 37.84 -9.05 10.13
N ALA A 334 36.79 -8.40 9.61
CA ALA A 334 35.90 -7.56 10.40
C ALA A 334 35.16 -8.30 11.53
N LEU A 335 35.04 -9.64 11.47
CA LEU A 335 34.48 -10.43 12.58
C LEU A 335 35.41 -10.45 13.80
N PHE A 336 36.72 -10.41 13.58
CA PHE A 336 37.73 -10.44 14.64
C PHE A 336 38.05 -9.03 15.15
N ASP A 337 38.01 -8.02 14.28
CA ASP A 337 38.22 -6.63 14.72
C ASP A 337 37.11 -6.14 15.67
N ARG A 338 35.87 -6.64 15.49
CA ARG A 338 34.75 -6.36 16.41
C ARG A 338 34.91 -7.01 17.79
N SER A 339 35.78 -7.99 17.93
CA SER A 339 36.04 -8.65 19.21
C SER A 339 36.95 -7.84 20.14
N GLU A 340 37.64 -6.81 19.62
CA GLU A 340 38.47 -5.88 20.41
C GLU A 340 37.67 -4.70 21.00
N ILE A 341 36.38 -4.55 20.68
CA ILE A 341 35.49 -3.54 21.30
C ILE A 341 34.70 -4.16 22.46
N LYS A 342 35.39 -4.90 23.34
CA LYS A 342 34.89 -5.25 24.67
C LYS A 342 35.92 -4.78 25.70
N GLU A 343 35.42 -3.98 26.63
CA GLU A 343 36.11 -3.32 27.76
C GLU A 343 36.71 -1.94 27.46
N GLU A 344 35.83 -0.93 27.42
CA GLU A 344 36.02 0.33 28.15
C GLU A 344 34.73 0.72 28.89
#